data_AF-A0AAW0WKR8-F1
#
_entry.id   AF-A0AAW0WKR8-F1
#
_cell.length_a   1.000
_cell.length_b   1.000
_cell.length_c   1.000
_cell.angle_alpha   90.00
_cell.angle_beta   90.00
_cell.angle_gamma   90.00
#
_symmetry.space_group_name_H-M   'P 1'
#
loop_
_entity.id
_entity.type
_entity.pdbx_description
1 polymer ?
#
loop_
_entity_poly.entity_id
_entity_poly.type
_entity_poly.pdbx_seq_one_letter_code
_entity_poly.pdbx_strand_id
1 'polypeptide(L)'
;WQDGQGFLLLWFWQHCHHICSSFKNYEKITPVFSYQRSYRFVADQETARAVTKDDNKILLRFCLMDLSGEQDDKFPPELKVLVNGIELDTKGGPFPMDITALCKITCDALNLIQVSSIGLGNYYVISVSLVKKLTVSNLIEKLKTKKPLTMQDTQTLIKKQLRGETLSEDTTATIIQCSLMCPLSMTRIVVPCRATSCHHIQVFDAIVYFRVNELKSNWICPVCNSPALFPSLVIDG
;
A
#
# COMPACT_ATOMS: atom_id res chain seq x y z
N TRP A 1 -11.86 -23.82 13.26
CA TRP A 1 -11.59 -23.32 14.61
C TRP A 1 -10.44 -22.33 14.48
N GLN A 2 -10.78 -21.08 14.15
CA GLN A 2 -10.70 -19.89 15.03
C GLN A 2 -9.24 -19.48 15.24
N ASP A 3 -8.78 -18.25 15.11
CA ASP A 3 -9.22 -16.93 14.67
C ASP A 3 -7.89 -16.12 14.66
N GLY A 4 -7.71 -15.10 13.82
CA GLY A 4 -6.52 -14.24 13.95
C GLY A 4 -6.27 -13.31 12.76
N GLN A 5 -6.72 -12.06 12.90
CA GLN A 5 -6.66 -10.97 11.95
C GLN A 5 -5.26 -10.31 11.84
N GLY A 6 -5.03 -9.58 10.73
CA GLY A 6 -3.93 -8.61 10.52
C GLY A 6 -3.56 -8.47 9.04
N PHE A 7 -4.33 -7.79 8.16
CA PHE A 7 -4.31 -6.35 7.79
C PHE A 7 -2.94 -5.87 7.23
N LEU A 8 -2.60 -6.16 5.97
CA LEU A 8 -2.81 -5.40 4.71
C LEU A 8 -2.18 -3.99 4.60
N LEU A 9 -1.02 -3.92 3.96
CA LEU A 9 -0.45 -2.77 3.23
C LEU A 9 -0.12 -3.16 1.77
N LEU A 10 -0.20 -2.17 0.86
CA LEU A 10 -0.06 -2.22 -0.62
C LEU A 10 -1.37 -2.37 -1.40
N TRP A 11 -1.90 -1.26 -1.89
CA TRP A 11 -3.13 -1.27 -2.70
C TRP A 11 -3.07 -0.57 -4.05
N PHE A 12 -1.88 -0.26 -4.57
CA PHE A 12 -1.72 -0.03 -6.02
C PHE A 12 -1.26 -1.27 -6.80
N TRP A 13 -0.83 -2.31 -6.08
CA TRP A 13 -0.26 -3.52 -6.66
C TRP A 13 -0.70 -4.71 -5.82
N GLN A 14 -1.78 -5.40 -6.20
CA GLN A 14 -2.29 -6.51 -5.38
C GLN A 14 -2.82 -7.67 -6.22
N HIS A 15 -1.89 -8.59 -6.52
CA HIS A 15 -2.14 -10.03 -6.52
C HIS A 15 -0.82 -10.80 -6.30
N CYS A 16 -0.48 -11.06 -5.04
CA CYS A 16 0.45 -12.12 -4.65
C CYS A 16 0.07 -12.64 -3.25
N HIS A 17 -1.19 -13.05 -3.08
CA HIS A 17 -1.69 -13.65 -1.83
C HIS A 17 -1.18 -15.08 -1.58
N HIS A 18 -0.20 -15.56 -2.36
CA HIS A 18 0.43 -16.88 -2.18
C HIS A 18 1.95 -16.85 -1.91
N ILE A 19 2.58 -15.68 -1.76
CA ILE A 19 4.04 -15.59 -1.55
C ILE A 19 4.43 -15.38 -0.07
N CYS A 20 3.48 -15.31 0.87
CA CYS A 20 3.81 -15.12 2.29
C CYS A 20 4.17 -16.42 3.04
N SER A 21 3.97 -17.61 2.45
CA SER A 21 4.25 -18.91 3.10
C SER A 21 5.52 -19.61 2.60
N SER A 22 6.38 -18.94 1.83
CA SER A 22 7.63 -19.54 1.33
C SER A 22 8.74 -18.51 1.13
N PHE A 23 9.14 -17.81 2.20
CA PHE A 23 10.47 -17.18 2.25
C PHE A 23 11.55 -18.27 2.37
N LYS A 24 11.85 -18.95 1.27
CA LYS A 24 12.90 -20.00 1.23
C LYS A 24 14.32 -19.45 1.01
N ASN A 25 14.48 -18.19 0.61
CA ASN A 25 15.79 -17.60 0.30
C ASN A 25 15.89 -16.15 0.79
N TYR A 26 16.23 -15.96 2.07
CA TYR A 26 16.69 -14.66 2.58
C TYR A 26 18.07 -14.84 3.20
N GLU A 27 19.01 -13.95 2.88
CA GLU A 27 20.34 -13.93 3.50
C GLU A 27 20.47 -12.77 4.48
N LYS A 28 21.04 -13.06 5.65
CA LYS A 28 21.32 -12.06 6.70
C LYS A 28 22.40 -11.08 6.23
N ILE A 29 22.13 -9.79 6.33
CA ILE A 29 23.13 -8.73 6.08
C ILE A 29 23.88 -8.45 7.38
N THR A 30 25.13 -8.88 7.53
CA THR A 30 25.98 -8.58 8.70
C THR A 30 26.32 -7.08 8.77
N PRO A 31 26.40 -6.48 9.97
CA PRO A 31 26.72 -5.07 10.11
C PRO A 31 28.22 -4.86 9.87
N VAL A 32 28.56 -4.42 8.67
CA VAL A 32 29.86 -3.85 8.33
C VAL A 32 29.62 -2.37 8.05
N PHE A 33 30.58 -1.51 8.36
CA PHE A 33 30.50 -0.04 8.21
C PHE A 33 30.03 0.40 6.82
N SER A 34 30.35 -0.40 5.81
CA SER A 34 29.71 -0.41 4.49
C SER A 34 29.49 -1.86 4.08
N TYR A 35 28.39 -2.14 3.38
CA TYR A 35 28.18 -3.46 2.78
C TYR A 35 27.87 -3.31 1.29
N GLN A 36 28.37 -4.28 0.53
CA GLN A 36 28.00 -4.49 -0.86
C GLN A 36 27.53 -5.94 -1.01
N ARG A 37 26.36 -6.11 -1.62
CA ARG A 37 25.74 -7.42 -1.88
C ARG A 37 25.26 -7.47 -3.31
N SER A 38 25.26 -8.67 -3.87
CA SER A 38 24.80 -8.92 -5.23
C SER A 38 23.77 -10.04 -5.20
N TYR A 39 22.58 -9.75 -5.73
CA TYR A 39 21.46 -10.66 -5.84
C TYR A 39 21.26 -11.00 -7.31
N ARG A 40 20.84 -12.24 -7.58
CA ARG A 40 20.64 -12.74 -8.93
C ARG A 40 19.27 -13.38 -9.02
N PHE A 41 18.61 -13.14 -10.13
CA PHE A 41 17.37 -13.83 -10.46
C PHE A 41 17.26 -14.02 -11.96
N VAL A 42 16.44 -14.98 -12.36
CA VAL A 42 16.09 -15.23 -13.76
C VAL A 42 14.60 -15.03 -13.89
N ALA A 43 14.18 -14.26 -14.90
CA ALA A 43 12.78 -14.17 -15.26
C ALA A 43 12.42 -15.39 -16.09
N ASP A 44 11.61 -16.28 -15.51
CA ASP A 44 11.10 -17.45 -16.22
C ASP A 44 10.11 -17.07 -17.32
N GLN A 45 9.69 -18.06 -18.11
CA GLN A 45 8.80 -17.83 -19.25
C GLN A 45 7.44 -17.24 -18.83
N GLU A 46 6.93 -17.57 -17.65
CA GLU A 46 5.67 -17.04 -17.13
C GLU A 46 5.79 -15.57 -16.76
N THR A 47 6.85 -15.22 -16.02
CA THR A 47 7.19 -13.84 -15.69
C THR A 47 7.40 -13.01 -16.95
N ALA A 48 8.09 -13.56 -17.95
CA ALA A 48 8.32 -12.89 -19.22
C ALA A 48 7.02 -12.58 -19.97
N ARG A 49 6.10 -13.55 -20.02
CA ARG A 49 4.76 -13.35 -20.62
C ARG A 49 3.96 -12.32 -19.83
N ALA A 50 3.97 -12.40 -18.51
CA ALA A 50 3.21 -11.49 -17.65
C ALA A 50 3.68 -10.04 -17.80
N VAL A 51 4.99 -9.80 -17.91
CA VAL A 51 5.54 -8.45 -18.14
C VAL A 51 5.20 -7.94 -19.55
N THR A 52 5.38 -8.78 -20.57
CA THR A 52 5.24 -8.34 -21.98
C THR A 52 3.79 -8.23 -22.44
N LYS A 53 2.89 -9.10 -21.96
CA LYS A 53 1.50 -9.18 -22.41
C LYS A 53 0.52 -8.48 -21.50
N ASP A 54 0.73 -8.58 -20.18
CA ASP A 54 -0.24 -8.10 -19.18
C ASP A 54 0.17 -6.73 -18.58
N ASP A 55 1.25 -6.13 -19.10
CA ASP A 55 1.87 -4.87 -18.62
C ASP A 55 2.20 -4.89 -17.12
N ASN A 56 2.49 -6.09 -16.59
CA ASN A 56 2.95 -6.24 -15.23
C ASN A 56 4.37 -5.67 -15.08
N LYS A 57 4.69 -5.20 -13.88
CA LYS A 57 5.99 -4.62 -13.55
C LYS A 57 6.75 -5.51 -12.58
N ILE A 58 8.06 -5.35 -12.56
CA ILE A 58 8.96 -5.94 -11.60
C ILE A 58 9.36 -4.84 -10.63
N LEU A 59 8.92 -4.96 -9.38
CA LEU A 59 9.25 -4.00 -8.33
C LEU A 59 10.32 -4.55 -7.41
N LEU A 60 11.26 -3.68 -7.08
CA LEU A 60 12.27 -3.86 -6.07
C LEU A 60 11.89 -3.07 -4.82
N ARG A 61 11.81 -3.73 -3.67
CA ARG A 61 11.42 -3.12 -2.40
C ARG A 61 12.42 -3.43 -1.31
N PHE A 62 12.54 -2.50 -0.37
CA PHE A 62 13.38 -2.61 0.81
C PHE A 62 12.53 -2.32 2.04
N CYS A 63 12.75 -3.06 3.11
CA CYS A 63 12.13 -2.77 4.41
C CYS A 63 13.07 -3.17 5.55
N LEU A 64 12.70 -2.83 6.78
CA LEU A 64 13.42 -3.30 7.96
C LEU A 64 13.19 -4.80 8.15
N MET A 65 14.20 -5.49 8.67
CA MET A 65 14.07 -6.86 9.14
C MET A 65 13.43 -6.84 10.52
N ASP A 66 12.11 -6.66 10.53
CA ASP A 66 11.28 -6.80 11.72
C ASP A 66 10.18 -7.84 11.43
N LEU A 67 10.05 -8.79 12.35
CA LEU A 67 9.14 -9.93 12.27
C LEU A 67 7.85 -9.70 13.06
N SER A 68 7.71 -8.53 13.70
CA SER A 68 6.54 -8.18 14.51
C SER A 68 5.26 -7.98 13.67
N GLY A 69 5.41 -7.75 12.37
CA GLY A 69 4.29 -7.56 11.45
C GLY A 69 4.73 -7.15 10.04
N GLU A 70 3.76 -6.76 9.22
CA GLU A 70 4.01 -6.20 7.89
C GLU A 70 4.86 -4.93 7.99
N GLN A 71 5.74 -4.74 7.01
CA GLN A 71 6.73 -3.66 6.99
C GLN A 71 6.47 -2.70 5.84
N ASP A 72 6.53 -1.40 6.14
CA ASP A 72 6.53 -0.34 5.12
C ASP A 72 7.86 -0.30 4.37
N ASP A 73 7.83 0.30 3.18
CA ASP A 73 9.06 0.56 2.43
C ASP A 73 10.00 1.44 3.25
N LYS A 74 11.24 0.97 3.42
CA LYS A 74 12.30 1.71 4.08
C LYS A 74 13.64 1.37 3.47
N PHE A 75 14.32 2.40 2.98
CA PHE A 75 15.65 2.25 2.40
C PHE A 75 16.72 2.18 3.49
N PRO A 76 17.75 1.34 3.31
CA PRO A 76 19.00 1.47 4.05
C PRO A 76 19.62 2.87 3.91
N PRO A 77 20.42 3.33 4.89
CA PRO A 77 21.10 4.62 4.78
C PRO A 77 22.11 4.63 3.63
N GLU A 78 22.22 5.77 2.92
CA GLU A 78 23.10 5.92 1.74
C GLU A 78 22.95 4.79 0.69
N LEU A 79 21.70 4.34 0.47
CA LEU A 79 21.40 3.25 -0.46
C LEU A 79 21.79 3.61 -1.91
N LYS A 80 22.61 2.75 -2.51
CA LYS A 80 22.87 2.71 -3.94
C LYS A 80 22.48 1.34 -4.50
N VAL A 81 21.79 1.35 -5.62
CA VAL A 81 21.33 0.14 -6.30
C VAL A 81 21.71 0.20 -7.77
N LEU A 82 22.32 -0.87 -8.27
CA LEU A 82 22.58 -1.08 -9.69
C LEU A 82 21.81 -2.31 -10.15
N VAL A 83 21.05 -2.19 -11.23
CA VAL A 83 20.38 -3.31 -11.90
C VAL A 83 21.02 -3.49 -13.26
N ASN A 84 21.62 -4.66 -13.48
CA ASN A 84 22.38 -4.98 -14.69
C ASN A 84 23.43 -3.92 -15.06
N GLY A 85 24.06 -3.31 -14.04
CA GLY A 85 25.09 -2.28 -14.19
C GLY A 85 24.56 -0.84 -14.31
N ILE A 86 23.24 -0.62 -14.33
CA ILE A 86 22.62 0.71 -14.40
C ILE A 86 22.18 1.13 -13.00
N GLU A 87 22.62 2.29 -12.55
CA GLU A 87 22.27 2.85 -11.24
C GLU A 87 20.82 3.38 -11.21
N LEU A 88 20.08 3.04 -10.15
CA LEU A 88 18.73 3.53 -9.89
C LEU A 88 18.77 4.85 -9.11
N ASP A 89 17.84 5.75 -9.41
CA ASP A 89 17.63 6.94 -8.60
C ASP A 89 16.91 6.60 -7.28
N THR A 90 17.61 6.77 -6.17
CA THR A 90 17.09 6.56 -4.81
C THR A 90 16.70 7.87 -4.11
N LYS A 91 16.79 9.03 -4.79
CA LYS A 91 16.67 10.37 -4.17
C LYS A 91 15.24 10.85 -3.86
N GLY A 92 14.21 10.04 -4.10
CA GLY A 92 12.80 10.39 -3.80
C GLY A 92 12.25 9.86 -2.47
N GLY A 93 13.08 9.21 -1.65
CA GLY A 93 12.64 8.56 -0.41
C GLY A 93 12.32 7.07 -0.60
N PRO A 94 11.84 6.38 0.45
CA PRO A 94 11.59 4.95 0.38
C PRO A 94 10.28 4.65 -0.34
N PHE A 95 10.37 4.17 -1.58
CA PHE A 95 9.23 3.73 -2.37
C PHE A 95 9.58 2.46 -3.16
N PRO A 96 8.57 1.68 -3.60
CA PRO A 96 8.80 0.56 -4.51
C PRO A 96 9.43 1.03 -5.82
N MET A 97 10.59 0.49 -6.17
CA MET A 97 11.32 0.88 -7.38
C MET A 97 10.93 -0.01 -8.55
N ASP A 98 10.44 0.59 -9.64
CA ASP A 98 10.18 -0.13 -10.90
C ASP A 98 11.49 -0.39 -11.63
N ILE A 99 11.89 -1.67 -11.66
CA ILE A 99 13.12 -2.13 -12.32
C ILE A 99 12.82 -2.84 -13.64
N THR A 100 11.57 -2.85 -14.10
CA THR A 100 11.10 -3.63 -15.26
C THR A 100 11.93 -3.35 -16.50
N ALA A 101 12.18 -2.07 -16.81
CA ALA A 101 12.92 -1.66 -18.00
C ALA A 101 14.42 -2.02 -17.96
N LEU A 102 14.97 -2.27 -16.77
CA LEU A 102 16.36 -2.64 -16.58
C LEU A 102 16.56 -4.15 -16.56
N CYS A 103 15.48 -4.91 -16.44
CA CYS A 103 15.52 -6.36 -16.36
C CYS A 103 15.60 -6.99 -17.76
N LYS A 104 16.42 -8.03 -17.88
CA LYS A 104 16.46 -8.94 -19.01
C LYS A 104 15.28 -9.90 -18.87
N ILE A 105 14.28 -9.74 -19.73
CA ILE A 105 13.02 -10.49 -19.69
C ILE A 105 13.05 -11.71 -20.65
N THR A 106 14.10 -11.87 -21.46
CA THR A 106 14.20 -12.91 -22.48
C THR A 106 15.13 -14.06 -22.07
N CYS A 107 14.76 -15.29 -22.45
CA CYS A 107 15.64 -16.47 -22.58
C CYS A 107 16.49 -16.81 -21.35
N ASP A 108 15.87 -16.98 -20.17
CA ASP A 108 16.53 -17.37 -18.93
C ASP A 108 17.76 -16.51 -18.58
N ALA A 109 17.78 -15.26 -19.09
CA ALA A 109 18.90 -14.38 -18.92
C ALA A 109 19.02 -13.95 -17.45
N LEU A 110 20.24 -14.04 -16.94
CA LEU A 110 20.54 -13.69 -15.56
C LEU A 110 20.47 -12.18 -15.37
N ASN A 111 19.61 -11.76 -14.43
CA ASN A 111 19.54 -10.42 -13.90
C ASN A 111 20.42 -10.31 -12.65
N LEU A 112 21.18 -9.22 -12.56
CA LEU A 112 22.07 -8.92 -11.44
C LEU A 112 21.63 -7.62 -10.78
N ILE A 113 21.31 -7.68 -9.49
CA ILE A 113 21.04 -6.51 -8.65
C ILE A 113 22.21 -6.37 -7.69
N GLN A 114 22.89 -5.23 -7.71
CA GLN A 114 23.96 -4.91 -6.79
C GLN A 114 23.48 -3.81 -5.86
N VAL A 115 23.58 -4.04 -4.56
CA VAL A 115 23.16 -3.11 -3.53
C VAL A 115 24.38 -2.74 -2.70
N SER A 116 24.59 -1.46 -2.48
CA SER A 116 25.53 -0.96 -1.48
C SER A 116 24.88 0.08 -0.58
N SER A 117 25.31 0.10 0.68
CA SER A 117 24.81 1.02 1.69
C SER A 117 25.87 1.21 2.76
N ILE A 118 25.83 2.38 3.40
CA ILE A 118 26.76 2.80 4.45
C ILE A 118 25.91 3.15 5.66
N GLY A 119 26.11 2.48 6.78
CA GLY A 119 25.32 2.73 7.98
C GLY A 119 25.38 1.61 9.00
N LEU A 120 25.10 1.94 10.25
CA LEU A 120 25.09 1.02 11.38
C LEU A 120 23.66 0.79 11.90
N GLY A 121 23.43 -0.39 12.47
CA GLY A 121 22.37 -0.60 13.47
C GLY A 121 21.11 -1.32 13.01
N ASN A 122 20.74 -1.29 11.72
CA ASN A 122 19.51 -1.92 11.25
C ASN A 122 19.77 -2.99 10.19
N TYR A 123 19.10 -4.12 10.33
CA TYR A 123 19.01 -5.15 9.31
C TYR A 123 17.88 -4.79 8.35
N TYR A 124 18.11 -4.99 7.05
CA TYR A 124 17.13 -4.72 6.00
C TYR A 124 16.86 -5.98 5.19
N VAL A 125 15.67 -6.05 4.63
CA VAL A 125 15.24 -7.09 3.69
C VAL A 125 15.07 -6.44 2.33
N ILE A 126 15.49 -7.18 1.29
CA ILE A 126 15.27 -6.86 -0.11
C ILE A 126 14.27 -7.87 -0.69
N SER A 127 13.33 -7.41 -1.50
CA SER A 127 12.42 -8.28 -2.25
C SER A 127 12.26 -7.80 -3.68
N VAL A 128 12.16 -8.76 -4.60
CA VAL A 128 11.85 -8.54 -6.01
C VAL A 128 10.56 -9.27 -6.30
N SER A 129 9.56 -8.55 -6.80
CA SER A 129 8.22 -9.09 -6.99
C SER A 129 7.66 -8.68 -8.35
N LEU A 130 7.05 -9.64 -9.05
CA LEU A 130 6.18 -9.37 -10.19
C LEU A 130 4.83 -8.86 -9.69
N VAL A 131 4.38 -7.75 -10.24
CA VAL A 131 3.21 -7.05 -9.73
C VAL A 131 2.33 -6.54 -10.89
N LYS A 132 1.02 -6.49 -10.65
CA LYS A 132 0.03 -5.94 -11.59
C LYS A 132 -0.49 -4.58 -11.13
N LYS A 133 -0.42 -3.56 -11.98
CA LYS A 133 -0.91 -2.21 -11.66
C LYS A 133 -2.43 -2.26 -11.58
N LEU A 134 -3.00 -1.81 -10.48
CA LEU A 134 -4.45 -1.67 -10.35
C LEU A 134 -4.88 -0.28 -10.80
N THR A 135 -5.93 -0.24 -11.62
CA THR A 135 -6.60 1.02 -11.98
C THR A 135 -7.60 1.42 -10.90
N VAL A 136 -8.01 2.69 -10.90
CA VAL A 136 -9.12 3.18 -10.05
C VAL A 136 -10.37 2.32 -10.22
N SER A 137 -10.71 1.94 -11.46
CA SER A 137 -11.86 1.06 -11.74
C SER A 137 -11.69 -0.31 -11.07
N ASN A 138 -10.50 -0.91 -11.11
CA ASN A 138 -10.26 -2.18 -10.41
C ASN A 138 -10.41 -2.05 -8.90
N LEU A 139 -9.94 -0.93 -8.33
CA LEU A 139 -10.08 -0.65 -6.89
C LEU A 139 -11.53 -0.44 -6.48
N ILE A 140 -12.33 0.23 -7.31
CA ILE A 140 -13.76 0.41 -7.07
C ILE A 140 -14.50 -0.93 -7.13
N GLU A 141 -14.23 -1.76 -8.14
CA GLU A 141 -14.84 -3.09 -8.22
C GLU A 141 -14.45 -3.94 -7.00
N LYS A 142 -13.18 -3.94 -6.60
CA LYS A 142 -12.76 -4.61 -5.35
C LYS A 142 -13.46 -4.02 -4.12
N LEU A 143 -13.62 -2.70 -4.03
CA LEU A 143 -14.29 -2.06 -2.90
C LEU A 143 -15.76 -2.48 -2.79
N LYS A 144 -16.46 -2.61 -3.93
CA LYS A 144 -17.86 -3.10 -3.98
C LYS A 144 -18.01 -4.55 -3.51
N THR A 145 -16.97 -5.37 -3.60
CA THR A 145 -17.01 -6.76 -3.09
C THR A 145 -16.92 -6.84 -1.58
N LYS A 146 -16.45 -5.78 -0.91
CA LYS A 146 -16.39 -5.75 0.55
C LYS A 146 -17.78 -5.60 1.15
N LYS A 147 -17.93 -6.06 2.39
CA LYS A 147 -19.12 -5.80 3.19
C LYS A 147 -19.30 -4.27 3.34
N PRO A 148 -20.40 -3.68 2.86
CA PRO A 148 -20.68 -2.27 3.10
C PRO A 148 -21.05 -2.02 4.56
N LEU A 149 -20.96 -0.77 5.01
CA LEU A 149 -21.61 -0.36 6.25
C LEU A 149 -23.11 -0.37 6.03
N THR A 150 -23.83 -0.92 7.01
CA THR A 150 -25.28 -0.95 6.97
C THR A 150 -25.86 0.38 7.44
N MET A 151 -27.10 0.65 7.06
CA MET A 151 -27.85 1.79 7.59
C MET A 151 -27.86 1.78 9.12
N GLN A 152 -27.95 0.60 9.75
CA GLN A 152 -27.93 0.45 11.21
C GLN A 152 -26.58 0.85 11.82
N ASP A 153 -25.47 0.52 11.16
CA ASP A 153 -24.13 0.93 11.60
C ASP A 153 -24.00 2.45 11.61
N THR A 154 -24.43 3.10 10.52
CA THR A 154 -24.39 4.56 10.38
C THR A 154 -25.35 5.24 11.35
N GLN A 155 -26.57 4.71 11.55
CA GLN A 155 -27.50 5.21 12.57
C GLN A 155 -26.93 5.09 13.98
N THR A 156 -26.21 4.00 14.27
CA THR A 156 -25.55 3.81 15.57
C THR A 156 -24.48 4.86 15.80
N LEU A 157 -23.67 5.15 14.79
CA LEU A 157 -22.65 6.21 14.88
C LEU A 157 -23.29 7.60 15.07
N ILE A 158 -24.36 7.91 14.34
CA ILE A 158 -25.12 9.17 14.51
C ILE A 158 -25.64 9.28 15.95
N LYS A 159 -26.25 8.22 16.48
CA LYS A 159 -26.76 8.21 17.87
C LYS A 159 -25.65 8.44 18.89
N LYS A 160 -24.48 7.79 18.72
CA LYS A 160 -23.32 7.99 19.59
C LYS A 160 -22.83 9.43 19.57
N GLN A 161 -22.75 10.04 18.39
CA GLN A 161 -22.36 11.45 18.25
C GLN A 161 -23.36 12.41 18.93
N LEU A 162 -24.67 12.20 18.73
CA LEU A 162 -25.71 13.02 19.37
C LEU A 162 -25.71 12.89 20.90
N ARG A 163 -25.30 11.73 21.43
CA ARG A 163 -25.15 11.49 22.87
C ARG A 163 -23.87 12.07 23.47
N GLY A 164 -22.99 12.65 22.65
CA GLY A 164 -21.69 13.15 23.10
C GLY A 164 -20.67 12.06 23.42
N GLU A 165 -20.95 10.79 23.11
CA GLU A 165 -20.08 9.65 23.46
C GLU A 165 -18.78 9.59 22.62
N THR A 166 -18.66 10.45 21.61
CA THR A 166 -17.51 10.49 20.68
C THR A 166 -16.63 11.74 20.84
N LEU A 167 -17.05 12.72 21.64
CA LEU A 167 -16.31 13.96 21.88
C LEU A 167 -15.85 13.97 23.33
N SER A 168 -14.58 14.31 23.57
CA SER A 168 -14.03 14.47 24.92
C SER A 168 -14.51 15.76 25.63
N GLU A 169 -15.38 16.53 24.98
CA GLU A 169 -15.96 17.77 25.49
C GLU A 169 -17.46 17.57 25.75
N ASP A 170 -17.93 18.10 26.87
CA ASP A 170 -19.29 18.07 27.43
C ASP A 170 -20.37 18.76 26.56
N THR A 171 -20.21 18.75 25.22
CA THR A 171 -21.11 19.38 24.27
C THR A 171 -21.89 18.30 23.51
N THR A 172 -23.12 18.05 23.95
CA THR A 172 -24.05 17.18 23.22
C THR A 172 -24.54 17.92 21.96
N ALA A 173 -24.15 17.43 20.79
CA ALA A 173 -24.61 18.00 19.52
C ALA A 173 -26.11 17.69 19.34
N THR A 174 -26.96 18.71 19.20
CA THR A 174 -28.39 18.54 18.90
C THR A 174 -28.64 18.27 17.41
N ILE A 175 -27.71 18.68 16.54
CA ILE A 175 -27.81 18.59 15.08
C ILE A 175 -26.47 18.11 14.54
N ILE A 176 -26.52 17.16 13.59
CA ILE A 176 -25.36 16.75 12.79
C ILE A 176 -25.62 17.15 11.35
N GLN A 177 -24.74 17.99 10.79
CA GLN A 177 -24.80 18.38 9.39
C GLN A 177 -23.82 17.55 8.57
N CYS A 178 -24.27 17.06 7.42
CA CYS A 178 -23.44 16.38 6.44
C CYS A 178 -23.74 16.90 5.03
N SER A 179 -22.75 16.85 4.16
CA SER A 179 -22.81 17.27 2.77
C SER A 179 -22.86 16.07 1.84
N LEU A 180 -23.69 16.17 0.79
CA LEU A 180 -23.69 15.24 -0.34
C LEU A 180 -22.61 15.58 -1.38
N MET A 181 -21.83 16.63 -1.13
CA MET A 181 -20.68 17.03 -1.93
C MET A 181 -19.40 16.45 -1.32
N CYS A 182 -18.52 15.94 -2.17
CA CYS A 182 -17.26 15.35 -1.76
C CYS A 182 -16.30 16.44 -1.26
N PRO A 183 -15.68 16.29 -0.08
CA PRO A 183 -14.76 17.28 0.47
C PRO A 183 -13.46 17.43 -0.35
N LEU A 184 -13.15 16.49 -1.24
CA LEU A 184 -11.96 16.54 -2.10
C LEU A 184 -12.21 17.24 -3.43
N SER A 185 -13.31 16.91 -4.12
CA SER A 185 -13.58 17.43 -5.46
C SER A 185 -14.58 18.59 -5.48
N MET A 186 -15.29 18.83 -4.38
CA MET A 186 -16.43 19.75 -4.32
C MET A 186 -17.53 19.41 -5.34
N THR A 187 -17.62 18.14 -5.76
CA THR A 187 -18.68 17.60 -6.65
C THR A 187 -19.57 16.63 -5.89
N ARG A 188 -20.76 16.32 -6.43
CA ARG A 188 -21.66 15.32 -5.84
C ARG A 188 -20.96 13.98 -5.67
N ILE A 189 -21.12 13.36 -4.51
CA ILE A 189 -20.58 12.03 -4.21
C ILE A 189 -21.31 10.98 -5.06
N VAL A 190 -20.53 10.12 -5.72
CA VAL A 190 -21.02 9.00 -6.54
C VAL A 190 -20.82 7.67 -5.80
N VAL A 191 -19.65 7.47 -5.22
CA VAL A 191 -19.33 6.27 -4.42
C VAL A 191 -19.03 6.69 -2.99
N PRO A 192 -20.03 6.70 -2.09
CA PRO A 192 -19.86 7.14 -0.71
C PRO A 192 -18.94 6.18 0.05
N CYS A 193 -17.83 6.69 0.55
CA CYS A 193 -16.78 5.90 1.16
C CYS A 193 -16.21 6.59 2.40
N ARG A 194 -15.83 5.78 3.39
CA ARG A 194 -15.01 6.16 4.54
C ARG A 194 -14.24 4.94 5.06
N ALA A 195 -13.27 5.15 5.94
CA ALA A 195 -12.62 4.04 6.62
C ALA A 195 -13.48 3.56 7.82
N THR A 196 -13.39 2.28 8.16
CA THR A 196 -14.06 1.70 9.34
C THR A 196 -13.60 2.32 10.67
N SER A 197 -12.40 2.90 10.70
CA SER A 197 -11.83 3.62 11.84
C SER A 197 -12.28 5.08 11.94
N CYS A 198 -13.03 5.59 10.96
CA CYS A 198 -13.51 6.97 10.96
C CYS A 198 -14.69 7.14 11.92
N HIS A 199 -14.60 8.14 12.80
CA HIS A 199 -15.66 8.49 13.76
C HIS A 199 -16.57 9.63 13.29
N HIS A 200 -16.39 10.11 12.05
CA HIS A 200 -17.20 11.17 11.45
C HIS A 200 -18.29 10.59 10.54
N ILE A 201 -19.39 11.34 10.38
CA ILE A 201 -20.50 10.96 9.48
C ILE A 201 -20.22 11.34 8.02
N GLN A 202 -19.53 12.45 7.77
CA GLN A 202 -19.23 12.92 6.41
C GLN A 202 -18.45 11.86 5.61
N VAL A 203 -18.99 11.40 4.49
CA VAL A 203 -18.28 10.50 3.57
C VAL A 203 -17.54 11.29 2.49
N PHE A 204 -16.62 10.63 1.79
CA PHE A 204 -15.95 11.17 0.61
C PHE A 204 -16.16 10.23 -0.58
N ASP A 205 -15.89 10.73 -1.79
CA ASP A 205 -16.04 9.94 -3.00
C ASP A 205 -14.82 9.02 -3.21
N ALA A 206 -15.05 7.70 -3.30
CA ALA A 206 -13.98 6.71 -3.45
C ALA A 206 -13.17 6.89 -4.75
N ILE A 207 -13.82 7.29 -5.85
CA ILE A 207 -13.16 7.45 -7.16
C ILE A 207 -12.18 8.60 -7.09
N VAL A 208 -12.62 9.74 -6.54
CA VAL A 208 -11.76 10.92 -6.33
C VAL A 208 -10.62 10.56 -5.37
N TYR A 209 -10.94 9.86 -4.28
CA TYR A 209 -9.97 9.44 -3.29
C TYR A 209 -8.85 8.57 -3.89
N PHE A 210 -9.18 7.57 -4.72
CA PHE A 210 -8.19 6.72 -5.36
C PHE A 210 -7.34 7.47 -6.39
N ARG A 211 -7.90 8.43 -7.13
CA ARG A 211 -7.13 9.27 -8.07
C ARG A 211 -6.08 10.13 -7.35
N VAL A 212 -6.45 10.72 -6.21
CA VAL A 212 -5.49 11.49 -5.40
C VAL A 212 -4.37 10.59 -4.87
N ASN A 213 -4.71 9.37 -4.45
CA ASN A 213 -3.73 8.41 -3.97
C ASN A 213 -2.84 7.81 -5.08
N GLU A 214 -3.31 7.76 -6.34
CA GLU A 214 -2.44 7.40 -7.47
C GLU A 214 -1.28 8.38 -7.63
N LEU A 215 -1.49 9.67 -7.32
CA LEU A 215 -0.48 10.71 -7.47
C LEU A 215 0.48 10.82 -6.28
N LYS A 216 -0.04 10.71 -5.03
CA LYS A 216 0.75 10.99 -3.81
C LYS A 216 0.81 9.84 -2.80
N SER A 217 -0.01 8.80 -2.96
CA SER A 217 -0.01 7.58 -2.11
C SER A 217 0.00 7.84 -0.58
N ASN A 218 -0.65 8.89 -0.11
CA ASN A 218 -0.65 9.25 1.32
C ASN A 218 -1.64 8.45 2.17
N TRP A 219 -2.73 7.95 1.57
CA TRP A 219 -3.78 7.16 2.23
C TRP A 219 -4.32 7.75 3.54
N ILE A 220 -4.54 9.06 3.54
CA ILE A 220 -5.09 9.81 4.68
C ILE A 220 -6.55 10.18 4.41
N CYS A 221 -7.42 10.04 5.41
CA CYS A 221 -8.82 10.45 5.32
C CYS A 221 -8.92 11.98 5.11
N PRO A 222 -9.63 12.48 4.10
CA PRO A 222 -9.75 13.92 3.83
C PRO A 222 -10.66 14.66 4.81
N VAL A 223 -11.33 13.96 5.72
CA VAL A 223 -12.24 14.56 6.70
C VAL A 223 -11.58 14.67 8.07
N CYS A 224 -10.98 13.58 8.57
CA CYS A 224 -10.40 13.54 9.92
C CYS A 224 -8.88 13.39 9.96
N ASN A 225 -8.20 13.39 8.82
CA ASN A 225 -6.75 13.23 8.69
C ASN A 225 -6.16 11.96 9.32
N SER A 226 -6.99 10.98 9.69
CA SER A 226 -6.54 9.67 10.18
C SER A 226 -6.15 8.73 9.02
N PRO A 227 -5.32 7.71 9.26
CA PRO A 227 -5.02 6.70 8.24
C PRO A 227 -6.28 6.01 7.69
N ALA A 228 -6.39 5.95 6.37
CA ALA A 228 -7.51 5.40 5.63
C ALA A 228 -7.01 4.51 4.48
N LEU A 229 -6.21 3.49 4.85
CA LEU A 229 -5.71 2.48 3.93
C LEU A 229 -6.85 1.76 3.24
N PHE A 230 -6.65 1.32 1.99
CA PHE A 230 -7.70 0.60 1.26
C PHE A 230 -8.40 -0.51 2.04
N PRO A 231 -7.77 -1.38 2.87
CA PRO A 231 -8.44 -2.44 3.62
C PRO A 231 -9.55 -1.94 4.54
N SER A 232 -9.34 -0.80 5.18
CA SER A 232 -10.31 -0.22 6.10
C SER A 232 -11.41 0.56 5.35
N LEU A 233 -11.20 0.91 4.08
CA LEU A 233 -12.23 1.56 3.27
C LEU A 233 -13.42 0.65 3.03
N VAL A 234 -14.60 1.23 3.20
CA VAL A 234 -15.92 0.61 3.04
C VAL A 234 -16.88 1.60 2.38
N ILE A 235 -17.86 1.05 1.66
CA ILE A 235 -18.99 1.84 1.12
C ILE A 235 -20.00 2.07 2.25
N ASP A 236 -20.46 3.31 2.39
CA ASP A 236 -21.53 3.67 3.33
C ASP A 236 -22.89 3.63 2.61
N GLY A 237 -23.80 2.78 3.09
CA GLY A 237 -25.06 2.42 2.43
C GLY A 237 -26.30 3.15 2.94
#